data_AF-A0A6J5FAX7-F1
#
_entry.id   AF-A0A6J5FAX7-F1
#
_cell.length_a   1.000
_cell.length_b   1.000
_cell.length_c   1.000
_cell.angle_alpha   90.00
_cell.angle_beta   90.00
_cell.angle_gamma   90.00
#
_symmetry.space_group_name_H-M   'P 1'
#
loop_
_entity.id
_entity.type
_entity.pdbx_description
1 polymer ?
#
loop_
_entity_poly.entity_id
_entity_poly.type
_entity_poly.pdbx_seq_one_letter_code
_entity_poly.pdbx_strand_id
1 'polypeptide(L)'
;MGIDNLRALMRDMHNVRSEAPRIGERKTAQTLRIREAVDEKKIGNPRLAALVKTQMADDLRRKVGRDNMQTFSVGQTGGPSSRSRLVAERLIAPYANYLKNSEQLGNRKIVEILRGMVNQLGKPALAQHLDNPQQYVSHGFDHSERVADYTVKILKAYPEIEQSAAEKYNVSRDVASLLFQILAHWHDIGYSELDGRPKPTHGLSSASRFDDGVFSQLRLLIGRENGRAELVLSDMRKAIQLHSADVSAKSYPINVKTDRGSLLVRDVDSLDALLSHYSTSSRRPQQVSKIEIRGADAKAIGTHVNDILKARPHLQSVKVTAHEEKSAYTGRPTSLDKEGKVNVGLRYTEQELTENPFAVIRLADNLDMAADRLSPLQRSPAFRAIYWTLGDRGLIGRTLAELASLDDRNTTDVPDILRNLQSAAAGSGSIEANRSTLSDVAGSLADARQLDAATARQLLVKATVDSILRSPIAQDLSETDRSDLRDVGYRINGESIHHFGGVEAIENIDVKRGKIIVTVNVPLYRKLNELKGPVGVGIGEYQIERARQAFSSLTIDGKRPEVVMVGSNTEGA
;
A
#
# COMPACT_ATOMS: atom_id res chain seq x y z
N MET A 1 30.27 65.92 -48.56
CA MET A 1 30.16 64.45 -48.67
C MET A 1 29.01 64.15 -49.61
N GLY A 2 29.29 63.41 -50.69
CA GLY A 2 28.40 63.27 -51.84
C GLY A 2 27.24 62.31 -51.62
N ILE A 3 26.23 62.44 -52.49
CA ILE A 3 24.98 61.65 -52.55
C ILE A 3 25.22 60.12 -52.59
N ASP A 4 26.43 59.69 -52.94
CA ASP A 4 26.83 58.27 -52.93
C ASP A 4 27.05 57.70 -51.51
N ASN A 5 27.40 58.53 -50.52
CA ASN A 5 27.51 58.09 -49.13
C ASN A 5 26.14 57.92 -48.45
N LEU A 6 25.09 58.61 -48.93
CA LEU A 6 23.73 58.43 -48.43
C LEU A 6 23.07 57.16 -49.00
N ARG A 7 23.44 56.75 -50.23
CA ARG A 7 22.96 55.50 -50.86
C ARG A 7 23.64 54.23 -50.34
N ALA A 8 24.82 54.35 -49.73
CA ALA A 8 25.47 53.26 -48.99
C ALA A 8 24.83 53.05 -47.61
N LEU A 9 24.54 54.14 -46.87
CA LEU A 9 23.91 54.06 -45.55
C LEU A 9 22.45 53.55 -45.59
N MET A 10 21.70 53.86 -46.65
CA MET A 10 20.34 53.34 -46.82
C MET A 10 20.26 51.90 -47.33
N ARG A 11 21.34 51.35 -47.91
CA ARG A 11 21.43 49.93 -48.28
C ARG A 11 21.69 49.04 -47.06
N ASP A 12 22.47 49.52 -46.09
CA ASP A 12 22.72 48.79 -44.84
C ASP A 12 21.52 48.82 -43.88
N MET A 13 20.67 49.85 -43.92
CA MET A 13 19.44 49.88 -43.11
C MET A 13 18.30 49.00 -43.65
N HIS A 14 18.33 48.58 -44.93
CA HIS A 14 17.31 47.71 -45.50
C HIS A 14 17.61 46.21 -45.39
N ASN A 15 18.85 45.83 -45.04
CA ASN A 15 19.27 44.44 -44.81
C ASN A 15 19.38 44.03 -43.33
N VAL A 16 18.94 44.87 -42.37
CA VAL A 16 18.89 44.56 -40.93
C VAL A 16 17.45 44.32 -40.44
N ARG A 17 16.60 43.76 -41.30
CA ARG A 17 15.25 43.25 -40.93
C ARG A 17 15.04 41.78 -41.31
N SER A 18 16.04 40.94 -41.08
CA SER A 18 15.83 39.51 -40.86
C SER A 18 16.94 38.99 -39.97
N GLU A 19 16.54 38.26 -38.92
CA GLU A 19 17.39 37.61 -37.88
C GLU A 19 17.58 38.40 -36.58
N ALA A 20 16.46 38.76 -35.95
CA ALA A 20 16.38 38.56 -34.50
C ALA A 20 16.41 37.03 -34.25
N PRO A 21 17.36 36.48 -33.47
CA PRO A 21 17.38 35.06 -33.18
C PRO A 21 16.05 34.70 -32.51
N ARG A 22 15.39 33.65 -33.03
CA ARG A 22 14.11 33.20 -32.48
C ARG A 22 14.31 32.93 -30.99
N ILE A 23 13.29 33.17 -30.17
CA ILE A 23 13.30 32.89 -28.72
C ILE A 23 13.77 31.45 -28.41
N GLY A 24 13.61 30.52 -29.37
CA GLY A 24 14.20 29.18 -29.34
C GLY A 24 15.73 29.14 -29.40
N GLU A 25 16.38 29.91 -30.28
CA GLU A 25 17.85 29.88 -30.46
C GLU A 25 18.60 30.53 -29.30
N ARG A 26 18.04 31.57 -28.67
CA ARG A 26 18.58 32.10 -27.41
C ARG A 26 18.50 31.07 -26.28
N LYS A 27 17.41 30.30 -26.19
CA LYS A 27 17.31 29.19 -25.24
C LYS A 27 18.29 28.07 -25.58
N THR A 28 18.48 27.71 -26.84
CA THR A 28 19.41 26.65 -27.25
C THR A 28 20.86 27.06 -27.02
N ALA A 29 21.25 28.30 -27.34
CA ALA A 29 22.60 28.83 -27.09
C ALA A 29 22.90 29.02 -25.60
N GLN A 30 21.91 29.41 -24.79
CA GLN A 30 22.05 29.48 -23.32
C GLN A 30 22.12 28.07 -22.71
N THR A 31 21.37 27.11 -23.25
CA THR A 31 21.43 25.69 -22.84
C THR A 31 22.75 25.04 -23.27
N LEU A 32 23.32 25.41 -24.44
CA LEU A 32 24.63 24.94 -24.90
C LEU A 32 25.77 25.51 -24.06
N ARG A 33 25.76 26.82 -23.76
CA ARG A 33 26.77 27.45 -22.89
C ARG A 33 26.71 26.95 -21.45
N ILE A 34 25.52 26.57 -20.96
CA ILE A 34 25.39 25.91 -19.66
C ILE A 34 25.89 24.46 -19.74
N ARG A 35 25.64 23.73 -20.84
CA ARG A 35 26.18 22.37 -21.06
C ARG A 35 27.71 22.31 -21.11
N GLU A 36 28.36 23.32 -21.67
CA GLU A 36 29.83 23.41 -21.73
C GLU A 36 30.47 23.85 -20.40
N ALA A 37 29.69 24.39 -19.46
CA ALA A 37 30.18 24.85 -18.15
C ALA A 37 30.10 23.78 -17.03
N VAL A 38 29.65 22.54 -17.32
CA VAL A 38 29.41 21.46 -16.33
C VAL A 38 30.63 20.56 -16.11
N ASP A 39 31.84 21.01 -16.43
CA ASP A 39 33.04 20.37 -15.89
C ASP A 39 33.23 20.83 -14.43
N GLU A 40 33.10 19.88 -13.50
CA GLU A 40 33.02 20.03 -12.03
C GLU A 40 34.14 20.85 -11.37
N LYS A 41 35.14 21.34 -12.12
CA LYS A 41 36.28 22.11 -11.61
C LYS A 41 36.22 23.64 -11.85
N LYS A 42 35.18 24.19 -12.50
CA LYS A 42 35.18 25.63 -12.90
C LYS A 42 33.99 26.49 -12.47
N ILE A 43 33.13 26.07 -11.56
CA ILE A 43 32.00 26.91 -11.11
C ILE A 43 32.37 27.69 -9.85
N GLY A 44 33.08 28.81 -10.02
CA GLY A 44 33.35 29.80 -8.96
C GLY A 44 32.20 30.79 -8.71
N ASN A 45 31.04 30.62 -9.35
CA ASN A 45 29.91 31.55 -9.25
C ASN A 45 28.68 30.88 -8.58
N PRO A 46 28.37 31.22 -7.31
CA PRO A 46 27.26 30.65 -6.55
C PRO A 46 25.88 30.82 -7.19
N ARG A 47 25.66 31.92 -7.95
CA ARG A 47 24.38 32.16 -8.64
C ARG A 47 24.16 31.21 -9.82
N LEU A 48 25.23 30.84 -10.53
CA LEU A 48 25.16 29.91 -11.66
C LEU A 48 24.92 28.47 -11.15
N ALA A 49 25.56 28.10 -10.05
CA ALA A 49 25.30 26.82 -9.37
C ALA A 49 23.85 26.73 -8.90
N ALA A 50 23.30 27.77 -8.27
CA ALA A 50 21.89 27.81 -7.85
C ALA A 50 20.92 27.69 -9.04
N LEU A 51 21.20 28.37 -10.16
CA LEU A 51 20.37 28.30 -11.37
C LEU A 51 20.36 26.89 -11.99
N VAL A 52 21.53 26.24 -12.07
CA VAL A 52 21.67 24.86 -12.55
C VAL A 52 20.97 23.89 -11.61
N LYS A 53 21.09 24.06 -10.28
CA LYS A 53 20.38 23.27 -9.27
C LYS A 53 18.86 23.35 -9.44
N THR A 54 18.31 24.55 -9.61
CA THR A 54 16.87 24.76 -9.87
C THR A 54 16.45 24.16 -11.21
N GLN A 55 17.23 24.35 -12.28
CA GLN A 55 16.93 23.77 -13.59
C GLN A 55 16.96 22.24 -13.58
N MET A 56 17.89 21.60 -12.88
CA MET A 56 17.98 20.15 -12.79
C MET A 56 16.86 19.56 -11.94
N ALA A 57 16.45 20.22 -10.85
CA ALA A 57 15.25 19.85 -10.09
C ALA A 57 13.99 19.97 -10.94
N ASP A 58 13.86 21.07 -11.70
CA ASP A 58 12.74 21.31 -12.60
C ASP A 58 12.77 20.40 -13.83
N ASP A 59 13.93 19.97 -14.30
CA ASP A 59 14.08 18.99 -15.38
C ASP A 59 13.81 17.57 -14.91
N LEU A 60 14.18 17.22 -13.68
CA LEU A 60 13.75 15.98 -13.06
C LEU A 60 12.22 15.99 -12.95
N ARG A 61 11.63 17.02 -12.33
CA ARG A 61 10.17 17.18 -12.24
C ARG A 61 9.49 17.19 -13.60
N ARG A 62 10.01 17.92 -14.59
CA ARG A 62 9.38 18.03 -15.91
C ARG A 62 9.60 16.82 -16.80
N LYS A 63 10.76 16.16 -16.78
CA LYS A 63 11.05 15.04 -17.68
C LYS A 63 10.55 13.74 -17.09
N VAL A 64 10.87 13.47 -15.83
CA VAL A 64 10.35 12.31 -15.10
C VAL A 64 8.87 12.45 -14.85
N GLY A 65 8.40 13.64 -14.49
CA GLY A 65 6.97 13.92 -14.42
C GLY A 65 6.30 13.78 -15.78
N ARG A 66 6.90 14.18 -16.92
CA ARG A 66 6.30 13.93 -18.26
C ARG A 66 6.26 12.45 -18.61
N ASP A 67 7.33 11.70 -18.40
CA ASP A 67 7.43 10.27 -18.75
C ASP A 67 6.49 9.43 -17.85
N ASN A 68 6.42 9.76 -16.55
CA ASN A 68 5.43 9.19 -15.63
C ASN A 68 4.03 9.66 -15.99
N MET A 69 3.80 10.95 -16.26
CA MET A 69 2.49 11.45 -16.68
C MET A 69 2.01 10.76 -17.96
N GLN A 70 2.88 10.46 -18.92
CA GLN A 70 2.53 9.63 -20.07
C GLN A 70 2.06 8.25 -19.62
N THR A 71 2.79 7.61 -18.70
CA THR A 71 2.36 6.35 -18.07
C THR A 71 0.97 6.48 -17.44
N PHE A 72 0.70 7.56 -16.68
CA PHE A 72 -0.61 7.89 -16.09
C PHE A 72 -1.65 8.44 -17.10
N SER A 73 -1.31 8.58 -18.39
CA SER A 73 -2.20 9.07 -19.46
C SER A 73 -2.60 7.98 -20.47
N VAL A 74 -1.97 6.81 -20.46
CA VAL A 74 -2.14 5.77 -21.52
C VAL A 74 -3.52 5.09 -21.53
N GLY A 75 -4.46 5.44 -20.64
CA GLY A 75 -5.78 4.81 -20.55
C GLY A 75 -6.99 5.64 -21.00
N GLN A 76 -6.85 6.94 -21.28
CA GLN A 76 -8.01 7.80 -21.59
C GLN A 76 -7.73 8.73 -22.77
N THR A 77 -8.66 8.79 -23.73
CA THR A 77 -8.64 9.72 -24.88
C THR A 77 -8.91 11.19 -24.49
N GLY A 78 -8.95 11.50 -23.19
CA GLY A 78 -8.91 12.85 -22.63
C GLY A 78 -7.59 13.03 -21.87
N GLY A 79 -7.04 14.25 -21.85
CA GLY A 79 -5.76 14.53 -21.18
C GLY A 79 -5.70 14.05 -19.71
N PRO A 80 -4.48 13.96 -19.13
CA PRO A 80 -4.29 13.36 -17.80
C PRO A 80 -5.22 13.99 -16.77
N SER A 81 -5.95 13.13 -16.04
CA SER A 81 -6.79 13.55 -14.92
C SER A 81 -5.97 14.33 -13.88
N SER A 82 -6.63 15.20 -13.11
CA SER A 82 -5.99 15.93 -12.00
C SER A 82 -5.35 14.97 -10.97
N ARG A 83 -5.92 13.77 -10.78
CA ARG A 83 -5.40 12.72 -9.89
C ARG A 83 -4.06 12.15 -10.38
N SER A 84 -3.93 11.86 -11.67
CA SER A 84 -2.70 11.37 -12.31
C SER A 84 -1.50 12.32 -12.14
N ARG A 85 -1.74 13.63 -12.15
CA ARG A 85 -0.72 14.67 -11.93
C ARG A 85 -0.19 14.67 -10.50
N LEU A 86 -1.08 14.59 -9.52
CA LEU A 86 -0.73 14.62 -8.10
C LEU A 86 0.14 13.42 -7.70
N VAL A 87 -0.19 12.23 -8.19
CA VAL A 87 0.60 11.01 -7.94
C VAL A 87 2.02 11.15 -8.51
N ALA A 88 2.17 11.68 -9.73
CA ALA A 88 3.49 11.88 -10.33
C ALA A 88 4.35 12.90 -9.56
N GLU A 89 3.76 13.99 -9.07
CA GLU A 89 4.47 15.01 -8.29
C GLU A 89 4.94 14.47 -6.93
N ARG A 90 4.06 13.77 -6.22
CA ARG A 90 4.34 13.20 -4.90
C ARG A 90 5.36 12.07 -4.96
N LEU A 91 5.29 11.21 -5.98
CA LEU A 91 6.29 10.17 -6.22
C LEU A 91 7.70 10.74 -6.40
N ILE A 92 7.85 11.90 -7.06
CA ILE A 92 9.14 12.55 -7.31
C ILE A 92 9.66 13.31 -6.07
N ALA A 93 8.76 13.77 -5.20
CA ALA A 93 9.10 14.72 -4.13
C ALA A 93 10.24 14.23 -3.20
N PRO A 94 10.26 12.98 -2.69
CA PRO A 94 11.34 12.52 -1.82
C PRO A 94 12.72 12.55 -2.48
N TYR A 95 12.80 12.18 -3.76
CA TYR A 95 14.04 12.20 -4.54
C TYR A 95 14.54 13.62 -4.80
N ALA A 96 13.62 14.53 -5.15
CA ALA A 96 13.94 15.94 -5.34
C ALA A 96 14.39 16.62 -4.03
N ASN A 97 13.73 16.29 -2.91
CA ASN A 97 14.08 16.80 -1.59
C ASN A 97 15.45 16.29 -1.14
N TYR A 98 15.76 15.00 -1.35
CA TYR A 98 17.11 14.47 -1.09
C TYR A 98 18.16 15.25 -1.88
N LEU A 99 18.00 15.42 -3.20
CA LEU A 99 18.97 16.16 -4.01
C LEU A 99 19.17 17.59 -3.53
N LYS A 100 18.09 18.25 -3.10
CA LYS A 100 18.12 19.62 -2.58
C LYS A 100 18.85 19.69 -1.24
N ASN A 101 18.47 18.84 -0.29
CA ASN A 101 18.94 18.89 1.09
C ASN A 101 20.40 18.41 1.22
N SER A 102 20.79 17.39 0.46
CA SER A 102 22.17 16.87 0.41
C SER A 102 23.10 17.64 -0.53
N GLU A 103 22.60 18.74 -1.12
CA GLU A 103 23.26 19.56 -2.13
C GLU A 103 23.72 18.82 -3.41
N GLN A 104 23.21 17.60 -3.65
CA GLN A 104 23.57 16.74 -4.79
C GLN A 104 22.89 17.11 -6.12
N LEU A 105 22.13 18.21 -6.19
CA LEU A 105 21.46 18.65 -7.42
C LEU A 105 22.42 18.83 -8.61
N GLY A 106 23.68 19.22 -8.39
CA GLY A 106 24.70 19.33 -9.45
C GLY A 106 25.36 18.00 -9.85
N ASN A 107 25.14 16.93 -9.08
CA ASN A 107 25.79 15.64 -9.27
C ASN A 107 25.01 14.80 -10.30
N ARG A 108 25.39 14.95 -11.57
CA ARG A 108 24.69 14.31 -12.70
C ARG A 108 24.48 12.81 -12.53
N LYS A 109 25.48 12.10 -12.02
CA LYS A 109 25.40 10.64 -11.79
C LYS A 109 24.32 10.29 -10.76
N ILE A 110 24.24 11.02 -9.64
CA ILE A 110 23.20 10.78 -8.62
C ILE A 110 21.82 11.09 -9.20
N VAL A 111 21.68 12.22 -9.91
CA VAL A 111 20.42 12.60 -10.56
C VAL A 111 19.96 11.52 -11.56
N GLU A 112 20.87 10.93 -12.33
CA GLU A 112 20.57 9.83 -13.26
C GLU A 112 20.16 8.54 -12.52
N ILE A 113 20.81 8.19 -11.39
CA ILE A 113 20.42 7.05 -10.55
C ILE A 113 19.00 7.24 -9.99
N LEU A 114 18.71 8.39 -9.36
CA LEU A 114 17.39 8.66 -8.78
C LEU A 114 16.31 8.70 -9.85
N ARG A 115 16.61 9.26 -11.03
CA ARG A 115 15.72 9.22 -12.19
C ARG A 115 15.40 7.79 -12.61
N GLY A 116 16.41 6.93 -12.68
CA GLY A 116 16.23 5.51 -12.99
C GLY A 116 15.25 4.83 -12.03
N MET A 117 15.43 5.05 -10.71
CA MET A 117 14.55 4.50 -9.69
C MET A 117 13.10 4.97 -9.85
N VAL A 118 12.90 6.28 -10.06
CA VAL A 118 11.56 6.84 -10.23
C VAL A 118 10.88 6.30 -11.50
N ASN A 119 11.61 6.21 -12.61
CA ASN A 119 11.08 5.69 -13.87
C ASN A 119 10.64 4.21 -13.72
N GLN A 120 11.38 3.42 -12.93
CA GLN A 120 11.03 2.03 -12.65
C GLN A 120 9.83 1.90 -11.71
N LEU A 121 9.62 2.86 -10.80
CA LEU A 121 8.48 2.88 -9.88
C LEU A 121 7.18 3.34 -10.56
N GLY A 122 7.25 4.22 -11.58
CA GLY A 122 6.08 4.85 -12.17
C GLY A 122 4.98 3.88 -12.63
N LYS A 123 5.35 2.83 -13.39
CA LYS A 123 4.39 1.82 -13.86
C LYS A 123 3.81 0.96 -12.71
N PRO A 124 4.63 0.37 -11.81
CA PRO A 124 4.11 -0.33 -10.63
C PRO A 124 3.22 0.55 -9.74
N ALA A 125 3.58 1.80 -9.50
CA ALA A 125 2.78 2.75 -8.71
C ALA A 125 1.42 3.03 -9.35
N LEU A 126 1.39 3.22 -10.66
CA LEU A 126 0.13 3.35 -11.40
C LEU A 126 -0.71 2.08 -11.31
N ALA A 127 -0.11 0.91 -11.53
CA ALA A 127 -0.83 -0.37 -11.44
C ALA A 127 -1.41 -0.59 -10.04
N GLN A 128 -0.64 -0.31 -8.99
CA GLN A 128 -1.14 -0.33 -7.60
C GLN A 128 -2.33 0.62 -7.42
N HIS A 129 -2.26 1.83 -8.00
CA HIS A 129 -3.34 2.82 -7.88
C HIS A 129 -4.61 2.44 -8.66
N LEU A 130 -4.48 1.83 -9.84
CA LEU A 130 -5.61 1.44 -10.70
C LEU A 130 -6.23 0.08 -10.33
N ASP A 131 -5.38 -0.93 -10.07
CA ASP A 131 -5.80 -2.32 -9.89
C ASP A 131 -6.21 -2.63 -8.44
N ASN A 132 -6.13 -1.65 -7.54
CA ASN A 132 -6.72 -1.74 -6.22
C ASN A 132 -8.09 -1.05 -6.20
N PRO A 133 -9.19 -1.74 -6.55
CA PRO A 133 -10.53 -1.17 -6.43
C PRO A 133 -10.72 -0.71 -4.97
N GLN A 134 -11.35 0.46 -4.80
CA GLN A 134 -11.64 1.08 -3.50
C GLN A 134 -12.70 0.30 -2.73
N GLN A 135 -12.51 -1.01 -2.55
CA GLN A 135 -13.50 -1.86 -1.91
C GLN A 135 -13.78 -1.31 -0.51
N TYR A 136 -12.73 -1.00 0.26
CA TYR A 136 -12.86 -0.70 1.70
C TYR A 136 -12.07 0.54 2.12
N VAL A 137 -10.77 0.55 1.84
CA VAL A 137 -9.83 1.65 2.12
C VAL A 137 -8.73 1.56 1.06
N SER A 138 -8.22 2.68 0.54
CA SER A 138 -7.19 2.65 -0.51
C SER A 138 -5.92 1.91 -0.03
N HIS A 139 -5.50 0.92 -0.82
CA HIS A 139 -4.14 0.37 -0.90
C HIS A 139 -3.46 0.83 -2.20
N GLY A 140 -4.03 1.84 -2.86
CA GLY A 140 -3.39 2.50 -4.00
C GLY A 140 -2.12 3.23 -3.58
N PHE A 141 -1.40 3.80 -4.54
CA PHE A 141 -0.13 4.46 -4.25
C PHE A 141 -0.25 5.64 -3.25
N ASP A 142 -1.43 6.24 -3.11
CA ASP A 142 -1.70 7.28 -2.10
C ASP A 142 -1.52 6.77 -0.65
N HIS A 143 -1.73 5.46 -0.42
CA HIS A 143 -1.40 4.83 0.86
C HIS A 143 0.11 4.78 1.08
N SER A 144 0.87 4.33 0.08
CA SER A 144 2.34 4.33 0.14
C SER A 144 2.93 5.72 0.44
N GLU A 145 2.30 6.78 -0.07
CA GLU A 145 2.65 8.17 0.23
C GLU A 145 2.38 8.53 1.69
N ARG A 146 1.19 8.24 2.22
CA ARG A 146 0.88 8.49 3.64
C ARG A 146 1.77 7.67 4.57
N VAL A 147 2.09 6.43 4.21
CA VAL A 147 3.06 5.59 4.94
C VAL A 147 4.45 6.24 4.93
N ALA A 148 4.86 6.84 3.82
CA ALA A 148 6.11 7.62 3.76
C ALA A 148 6.07 8.84 4.70
N ASP A 149 4.94 9.56 4.77
CA ASP A 149 4.73 10.68 5.71
C ASP A 149 4.74 10.22 7.18
N TYR A 150 4.08 9.12 7.51
CA TYR A 150 4.12 8.54 8.86
C TYR A 150 5.53 8.08 9.23
N THR A 151 6.31 7.58 8.26
CA THR A 151 7.72 7.24 8.47
C THR A 151 8.50 8.48 8.89
N VAL A 152 8.30 9.63 8.24
CA VAL A 152 8.93 10.90 8.66
C VAL A 152 8.50 11.30 10.07
N LYS A 153 7.21 11.20 10.41
CA LYS A 153 6.72 11.51 11.77
C LYS A 153 7.38 10.61 12.82
N ILE A 154 7.53 9.32 12.54
CA ILE A 154 8.20 8.37 13.43
C ILE A 154 9.66 8.73 13.60
N LEU A 155 10.42 8.96 12.52
CA LEU A 155 11.84 9.30 12.59
C LEU A 155 12.08 10.64 13.32
N LYS A 156 11.13 11.58 13.23
CA LYS A 156 11.19 12.82 14.01
C LYS A 156 11.00 12.58 15.52
N ALA A 157 10.11 11.65 15.89
CA ALA A 157 9.89 11.28 17.29
C ALA A 157 10.99 10.37 17.86
N TYR A 158 11.66 9.62 16.99
CA TYR A 158 12.68 8.61 17.31
C TYR A 158 13.89 8.72 16.34
N PRO A 159 14.69 9.80 16.43
CA PRO A 159 15.84 10.02 15.55
C PRO A 159 16.91 8.92 15.66
N GLU A 160 16.95 8.18 16.77
CA GLU A 160 17.81 7.02 17.00
C GLU A 160 17.63 5.91 15.94
N ILE A 161 16.44 5.77 15.35
CA ILE A 161 16.18 4.77 14.28
C ILE A 161 16.97 5.16 13.01
N GLU A 162 16.90 6.43 12.62
CA GLU A 162 17.65 6.94 11.46
C GLU A 162 19.16 6.89 11.71
N GLN A 163 19.58 7.28 12.92
CA GLN A 163 20.99 7.23 13.32
C GLN A 163 21.53 5.79 13.27
N SER A 164 20.80 4.82 13.82
CA SER A 164 21.16 3.41 13.74
C SER A 164 21.26 2.92 12.29
N ALA A 165 20.32 3.30 11.42
CA ALA A 165 20.39 2.95 10.01
C ALA A 165 21.68 3.50 9.36
N ALA A 166 21.99 4.77 9.58
CA ALA A 166 23.20 5.40 9.06
C ALA A 166 24.47 4.65 9.52
N GLU A 167 24.57 4.32 10.80
CA GLU A 167 25.71 3.60 11.39
C GLU A 167 25.80 2.15 10.91
N LYS A 168 24.70 1.38 11.04
CA LYS A 168 24.63 -0.04 10.67
C LYS A 168 25.01 -0.25 9.21
N TYR A 169 24.57 0.65 8.33
CA TYR A 169 24.75 0.52 6.89
C TYR A 169 25.90 1.35 6.33
N ASN A 170 26.59 2.15 7.15
CA ASN A 170 27.68 3.04 6.74
C ASN A 170 27.25 4.00 5.60
N VAL A 171 26.13 4.69 5.80
CA VAL A 171 25.60 5.69 4.87
C VAL A 171 25.33 7.01 5.60
N SER A 172 25.24 8.11 4.86
CA SER A 172 24.80 9.38 5.45
C SER A 172 23.36 9.29 5.98
N ARG A 173 23.01 10.14 6.96
CA ARG A 173 21.62 10.26 7.45
C ARG A 173 20.66 10.64 6.32
N ASP A 174 21.07 11.52 5.42
CA ASP A 174 20.25 11.90 4.25
C ASP A 174 19.94 10.69 3.36
N VAL A 175 20.91 9.80 3.13
CA VAL A 175 20.68 8.54 2.40
C VAL A 175 19.80 7.59 3.21
N ALA A 176 20.01 7.45 4.52
CA ALA A 176 19.13 6.64 5.37
C ALA A 176 17.66 7.12 5.30
N SER A 177 17.43 8.42 5.46
CA SER A 177 16.13 9.08 5.26
C SER A 177 15.52 8.75 3.90
N LEU A 178 16.30 8.88 2.82
CA LEU A 178 15.82 8.52 1.47
C LEU A 178 15.46 7.03 1.35
N LEU A 179 16.25 6.13 1.95
CA LEU A 179 15.99 4.69 1.91
C LEU A 179 14.68 4.33 2.61
N PHE A 180 14.32 4.99 3.71
CA PHE A 180 13.01 4.83 4.36
C PHE A 180 11.84 5.26 3.45
N GLN A 181 11.99 6.36 2.72
CA GLN A 181 10.97 6.82 1.77
C GLN A 181 10.83 5.84 0.59
N ILE A 182 11.96 5.32 0.08
CA ILE A 182 11.95 4.30 -0.97
C ILE A 182 11.30 3.01 -0.46
N LEU A 183 11.59 2.59 0.78
CA LEU A 183 10.93 1.43 1.39
C LEU A 183 9.41 1.59 1.40
N ALA A 184 8.91 2.75 1.85
CA ALA A 184 7.48 3.05 1.89
C ALA A 184 6.84 3.03 0.50
N HIS A 185 7.51 3.56 -0.53
CA HIS A 185 6.96 3.53 -1.89
C HIS A 185 6.89 2.13 -2.51
N TRP A 186 7.76 1.21 -2.09
CA TRP A 186 7.88 -0.13 -2.68
C TRP A 186 7.19 -1.23 -1.87
N HIS A 187 6.68 -0.96 -0.66
CA HIS A 187 6.15 -2.03 0.21
C HIS A 187 4.88 -2.71 -0.34
N ASP A 188 4.02 -1.95 -1.03
CA ASP A 188 2.68 -2.38 -1.46
C ASP A 188 2.50 -2.53 -2.98
N ILE A 189 3.54 -2.31 -3.79
CA ILE A 189 3.42 -2.39 -5.25
C ILE A 189 3.03 -3.78 -5.78
N GLY A 190 3.11 -4.82 -4.95
CA GLY A 190 2.71 -6.18 -5.28
C GLY A 190 1.20 -6.42 -5.33
N TYR A 191 0.36 -5.47 -4.91
CA TYR A 191 -1.11 -5.66 -4.89
C TYR A 191 -1.70 -5.96 -6.28
N SER A 192 -1.21 -5.27 -7.33
CA SER A 192 -1.70 -5.47 -8.70
C SER A 192 -1.40 -6.87 -9.25
N GLU A 193 -0.56 -7.65 -8.58
CA GLU A 193 -0.15 -8.99 -9.02
C GLU A 193 -0.84 -10.12 -8.26
N LEU A 194 -1.72 -9.83 -7.31
CA LEU A 194 -2.32 -10.87 -6.50
C LEU A 194 -3.05 -11.91 -7.36
N ASP A 195 -3.74 -11.50 -8.43
CA ASP A 195 -4.43 -12.41 -9.36
C ASP A 195 -5.31 -13.45 -8.62
N GLY A 196 -6.07 -12.97 -7.64
CA GLY A 196 -6.92 -13.80 -6.77
C GLY A 196 -6.20 -14.51 -5.62
N ARG A 197 -4.87 -14.38 -5.49
CA ARG A 197 -4.14 -14.88 -4.31
C ARG A 197 -4.52 -14.10 -3.05
N PRO A 198 -4.40 -14.73 -1.87
CA PRO A 198 -4.71 -14.06 -0.61
C PRO A 198 -3.92 -12.76 -0.40
N LYS A 199 -4.62 -11.74 0.10
CA LYS A 199 -4.07 -10.41 0.41
C LYS A 199 -2.71 -10.43 1.13
N PRO A 200 -2.45 -11.26 2.16
CA PRO A 200 -1.17 -11.23 2.86
C PRO A 200 0.05 -11.50 1.97
N THR A 201 -0.12 -12.11 0.79
CA THR A 201 0.99 -12.41 -0.12
C THR A 201 1.53 -11.22 -0.92
N HIS A 202 0.88 -10.07 -0.92
CA HIS A 202 1.33 -8.91 -1.71
C HIS A 202 2.76 -8.52 -1.34
N GLY A 203 3.17 -8.59 -0.07
CA GLY A 203 4.55 -8.34 0.35
C GLY A 203 5.59 -9.24 -0.34
N LEU A 204 5.24 -10.50 -0.67
CA LEU A 204 6.13 -11.41 -1.43
C LEU A 204 6.30 -10.93 -2.88
N SER A 205 5.21 -10.47 -3.50
CA SER A 205 5.22 -9.88 -4.83
C SER A 205 5.98 -8.53 -4.83
N SER A 206 5.73 -7.67 -3.85
CA SER A 206 6.43 -6.40 -3.66
C SER A 206 7.94 -6.59 -3.51
N ALA A 207 8.38 -7.57 -2.71
CA ALA A 207 9.80 -7.88 -2.54
C ALA A 207 10.44 -8.37 -3.84
N SER A 208 9.73 -9.17 -4.62
CA SER A 208 10.21 -9.63 -5.93
C SER A 208 10.33 -8.46 -6.93
N ARG A 209 9.33 -7.56 -6.94
CA ARG A 209 9.37 -6.34 -7.76
C ARG A 209 10.48 -5.39 -7.34
N PHE A 210 10.75 -5.28 -6.04
CA PHE A 210 11.85 -4.48 -5.52
C PHE A 210 13.20 -4.99 -6.05
N ASP A 211 13.40 -6.32 -6.05
CA ASP A 211 14.61 -6.97 -6.57
C ASP A 211 14.81 -6.69 -8.08
N ASP A 212 13.75 -6.86 -8.88
CA ASP A 212 13.81 -6.68 -10.34
C ASP A 212 13.80 -5.20 -10.76
N GLY A 213 13.20 -4.35 -9.94
CA GLY A 213 12.97 -2.94 -10.22
C GLY A 213 14.16 -2.10 -9.81
N VAL A 214 14.31 -1.83 -8.51
CA VAL A 214 15.13 -0.72 -7.99
C VAL A 214 16.49 -1.15 -7.41
N PHE A 215 16.68 -2.46 -7.23
CA PHE A 215 17.84 -3.04 -6.53
C PHE A 215 19.17 -2.55 -7.09
N SER A 216 19.34 -2.55 -8.42
CA SER A 216 20.60 -2.18 -9.06
C SER A 216 20.96 -0.71 -8.86
N GLN A 217 19.98 0.19 -8.94
CA GLN A 217 20.14 1.62 -8.74
C GLN A 217 20.44 1.95 -7.28
N LEU A 218 19.75 1.30 -6.34
CA LEU A 218 20.05 1.44 -4.91
C LEU A 218 21.46 0.95 -4.58
N ARG A 219 21.89 -0.19 -5.14
CA ARG A 219 23.26 -0.68 -4.97
C ARG A 219 24.29 0.35 -5.41
N LEU A 220 24.07 1.02 -6.54
CA LEU A 220 24.95 2.09 -7.03
C LEU A 220 24.93 3.32 -6.11
N LEU A 221 23.75 3.74 -5.64
CA LEU A 221 23.61 4.88 -4.73
C LEU A 221 24.36 4.65 -3.41
N ILE A 222 24.13 3.50 -2.79
CA ILE A 222 24.72 3.12 -1.49
C ILE A 222 26.22 2.88 -1.62
N GLY A 223 26.64 2.13 -2.65
CA GLY A 223 28.04 1.80 -2.87
C GLY A 223 28.92 3.03 -3.11
N ARG A 224 28.36 4.12 -3.66
CA ARG A 224 29.08 5.39 -3.85
C ARG A 224 29.53 6.02 -2.53
N GLU A 225 28.77 5.86 -1.46
CA GLU A 225 29.13 6.34 -0.11
C GLU A 225 29.97 5.31 0.67
N ASN A 226 30.50 4.27 0.01
CA ASN A 226 31.11 3.10 0.64
C ASN A 226 30.15 2.39 1.63
N GLY A 227 28.84 2.50 1.39
CA GLY A 227 27.83 1.87 2.22
C GLY A 227 27.73 0.36 1.99
N ARG A 228 27.17 -0.34 2.98
CA ARG A 228 26.97 -1.80 2.99
C ARG A 228 25.75 -2.19 2.16
N ALA A 229 25.82 -2.00 0.84
CA ALA A 229 24.69 -2.15 -0.08
C ALA A 229 23.96 -3.49 0.06
N GLU A 230 24.66 -4.62 0.12
CA GLU A 230 24.02 -5.94 0.26
C GLU A 230 23.19 -6.08 1.53
N LEU A 231 23.69 -5.54 2.64
CA LEU A 231 23.01 -5.60 3.92
C LEU A 231 21.75 -4.72 3.91
N VAL A 232 21.85 -3.50 3.36
CA VAL A 232 20.69 -2.60 3.17
C VAL A 232 19.61 -3.27 2.34
N LEU A 233 19.99 -3.78 1.17
CA LEU A 233 19.05 -4.36 0.22
C LEU A 233 18.40 -5.63 0.76
N SER A 234 19.17 -6.47 1.47
CA SER A 234 18.65 -7.66 2.16
C SER A 234 17.61 -7.28 3.22
N ASP A 235 17.90 -6.27 4.06
CA ASP A 235 17.02 -5.87 5.16
C ASP A 235 15.77 -5.13 4.65
N MET A 236 15.90 -4.23 3.66
CA MET A 236 14.75 -3.58 3.01
C MET A 236 13.83 -4.63 2.38
N ARG A 237 14.40 -5.57 1.62
CA ARG A 237 13.63 -6.64 0.96
C ARG A 237 12.88 -7.49 1.98
N LYS A 238 13.49 -7.85 3.11
CA LYS A 238 12.82 -8.58 4.20
C LYS A 238 11.73 -7.75 4.86
N ALA A 239 11.98 -6.46 5.07
CA ALA A 239 10.99 -5.54 5.63
C ALA A 239 9.76 -5.47 4.73
N ILE A 240 9.92 -5.30 3.41
CA ILE A 240 8.83 -5.35 2.42
C ILE A 240 8.11 -6.69 2.49
N GLN A 241 8.85 -7.80 2.49
CA GLN A 241 8.27 -9.14 2.45
C GLN A 241 7.37 -9.45 3.66
N LEU A 242 7.73 -8.93 4.83
CA LEU A 242 7.14 -9.33 6.11
C LEU A 242 6.40 -8.17 6.80
N HIS A 243 6.14 -7.05 6.13
CA HIS A 243 5.55 -5.88 6.78
C HIS A 243 4.12 -6.15 7.31
N SER A 244 3.42 -7.14 6.75
CA SER A 244 2.07 -7.53 7.17
C SER A 244 2.01 -8.82 7.99
N ALA A 245 3.14 -9.33 8.50
CA ALA A 245 3.23 -10.65 9.14
C ALA A 245 2.67 -10.71 10.57
N ASP A 246 2.43 -9.55 11.19
CA ASP A 246 2.22 -9.45 12.65
C ASP A 246 0.76 -9.53 13.11
N VAL A 247 -0.17 -9.83 12.19
CA VAL A 247 -1.61 -9.90 12.47
C VAL A 247 -2.13 -11.34 12.36
N SER A 248 -2.94 -11.77 13.33
CA SER A 248 -3.61 -13.09 13.35
C SER A 248 -2.67 -14.29 13.29
N ALA A 249 -1.61 -14.28 14.10
CA ALA A 249 -0.56 -15.28 14.02
C ALA A 249 -0.99 -16.68 14.56
N LYS A 250 -0.47 -17.73 13.92
CA LYS A 250 -0.64 -19.15 14.27
C LYS A 250 0.71 -19.81 14.50
N SER A 251 0.70 -21.01 15.10
CA SER A 251 1.90 -21.82 15.36
C SER A 251 2.31 -22.65 14.13
N TYR A 252 3.61 -22.75 13.88
CA TYR A 252 4.22 -23.48 12.77
C TYR A 252 5.53 -24.17 13.20
N PRO A 253 5.65 -25.50 13.11
CA PRO A 253 6.88 -26.20 13.50
C PRO A 253 8.01 -26.08 12.49
N ILE A 254 7.72 -25.86 11.20
CA ILE A 254 8.71 -25.94 10.12
C ILE A 254 8.93 -24.54 9.50
N ASN A 255 10.19 -24.12 9.39
CA ASN A 255 10.64 -22.90 8.72
C ASN A 255 11.54 -23.24 7.53
N VAL A 256 11.08 -22.89 6.33
CA VAL A 256 11.77 -23.14 5.06
C VAL A 256 12.49 -21.87 4.64
N LYS A 257 13.82 -21.92 4.58
CA LYS A 257 14.67 -20.80 4.15
C LYS A 257 15.01 -20.93 2.67
N THR A 258 14.78 -19.87 1.93
CA THR A 258 15.08 -19.76 0.51
C THR A 258 16.03 -18.60 0.22
N ASP A 259 16.51 -18.51 -1.01
CA ASP A 259 17.18 -17.33 -1.55
C ASP A 259 16.28 -16.06 -1.53
N ARG A 260 14.98 -16.24 -1.32
CA ARG A 260 13.95 -15.19 -1.33
C ARG A 260 13.30 -14.93 0.02
N GLY A 261 13.92 -15.38 1.11
CA GLY A 261 13.43 -15.15 2.47
C GLY A 261 13.05 -16.45 3.16
N SER A 262 12.01 -16.42 3.98
CA SER A 262 11.59 -17.60 4.75
C SER A 262 10.08 -17.71 4.84
N LEU A 263 9.57 -18.92 4.68
CA LEU A 263 8.16 -19.26 4.81
C LEU A 263 8.00 -20.36 5.85
N LEU A 264 6.89 -20.29 6.59
CA LEU A 264 6.53 -21.30 7.58
C LEU A 264 5.56 -22.31 6.95
N VAL A 265 5.64 -23.58 7.35
CA VAL A 265 4.68 -24.63 6.97
C VAL A 265 4.27 -25.42 8.20
N ARG A 266 3.00 -25.88 8.22
CA ARG A 266 2.38 -26.45 9.43
C ARG A 266 2.79 -27.89 9.68
N ASP A 267 3.05 -28.62 8.62
CA ASP A 267 3.26 -30.05 8.62
C ASP A 267 4.04 -30.48 7.37
N VAL A 268 4.30 -31.78 7.30
CA VAL A 268 5.07 -32.44 6.25
C VAL A 268 4.34 -32.39 4.90
N ASP A 269 3.01 -32.51 4.88
CA ASP A 269 2.22 -32.45 3.65
C ASP A 269 2.24 -31.04 3.04
N SER A 270 2.11 -30.01 3.88
CA SER A 270 2.25 -28.61 3.48
C SER A 270 3.65 -28.31 2.95
N LEU A 271 4.69 -28.91 3.54
CA LEU A 271 6.05 -28.82 3.03
C LEU A 271 6.16 -29.45 1.64
N ASP A 272 5.62 -30.65 1.46
CA ASP A 272 5.64 -31.36 0.17
C ASP A 272 4.98 -30.53 -0.94
N ALA A 273 3.81 -29.96 -0.65
CA ALA A 273 3.09 -29.05 -1.53
C ALA A 273 3.92 -27.79 -1.88
N LEU A 274 4.58 -27.18 -0.89
CA LEU A 274 5.45 -26.02 -1.11
C LEU A 274 6.66 -26.35 -1.99
N LEU A 275 7.35 -27.47 -1.73
CA LEU A 275 8.50 -27.89 -2.52
C LEU A 275 8.10 -28.25 -3.96
N SER A 276 6.91 -28.84 -4.15
CA SER A 276 6.33 -29.11 -5.47
C SER A 276 6.02 -27.82 -6.21
N HIS A 277 5.44 -26.82 -5.52
CA HIS A 277 5.18 -25.49 -6.08
C HIS A 277 6.47 -24.81 -6.56
N TYR A 278 7.56 -24.89 -5.81
CA TYR A 278 8.86 -24.33 -6.23
C TYR A 278 9.47 -25.04 -7.45
N SER A 279 9.16 -26.32 -7.63
CA SER A 279 9.69 -27.10 -8.75
C SER A 279 8.92 -26.84 -10.06
N THR A 280 7.66 -26.38 -9.98
CA THR A 280 6.79 -26.15 -11.15
C THR A 280 6.60 -24.67 -11.50
N SER A 281 6.98 -23.74 -10.62
CA SER A 281 6.82 -22.30 -10.86
C SER A 281 7.70 -21.80 -12.00
N SER A 282 7.06 -21.36 -13.09
CA SER A 282 7.69 -20.97 -14.36
C SER A 282 8.48 -19.66 -14.31
N ARG A 283 8.31 -18.83 -13.28
CA ARG A 283 8.88 -17.46 -13.25
C ARG A 283 10.33 -17.41 -12.75
N ARG A 284 10.77 -18.38 -11.94
CA ARG A 284 12.17 -18.68 -11.53
C ARG A 284 12.12 -19.63 -10.34
N PRO A 285 12.77 -20.81 -10.40
CA PRO A 285 12.80 -21.75 -9.29
C PRO A 285 13.36 -21.08 -8.04
N GLN A 286 12.70 -21.26 -6.89
CA GLN A 286 13.20 -20.79 -5.60
C GLN A 286 14.19 -21.82 -5.04
N GLN A 287 15.36 -21.37 -4.60
CA GLN A 287 16.37 -22.28 -4.06
C GLN A 287 16.18 -22.39 -2.55
N VAL A 288 15.80 -23.59 -2.10
CA VAL A 288 15.74 -23.91 -0.67
C VAL A 288 17.18 -24.14 -0.18
N SER A 289 17.59 -23.38 0.83
CA SER A 289 18.94 -23.48 1.42
C SER A 289 18.95 -24.27 2.73
N LYS A 290 17.86 -24.18 3.51
CA LYS A 290 17.78 -24.81 4.84
C LYS A 290 16.33 -25.03 5.25
N ILE A 291 16.07 -26.11 5.99
CA ILE A 291 14.81 -26.35 6.70
C ILE A 291 15.09 -26.46 8.20
N GLU A 292 14.41 -25.63 8.98
CA GLU A 292 14.54 -25.58 10.44
C GLU A 292 13.24 -26.02 11.09
N ILE A 293 13.31 -27.04 11.95
CA ILE A 293 12.15 -27.64 12.62
C ILE A 293 12.26 -27.38 14.12
N ARG A 294 11.17 -26.95 14.73
CA ARG A 294 11.07 -26.62 16.16
C ARG A 294 9.82 -27.24 16.77
N GLY A 295 9.82 -27.41 18.10
CA GLY A 295 8.72 -27.96 18.89
C GLY A 295 8.97 -29.39 19.35
N ALA A 296 8.11 -29.88 20.24
CA ALA A 296 8.28 -31.18 20.92
C ALA A 296 8.48 -32.35 19.93
N ASP A 297 7.82 -32.30 18.77
CA ASP A 297 7.89 -33.36 17.74
C ASP A 297 8.96 -33.11 16.67
N ALA A 298 9.90 -32.18 16.88
CA ALA A 298 10.82 -31.73 15.83
C ALA A 298 11.68 -32.85 15.24
N LYS A 299 12.08 -33.84 16.05
CA LYS A 299 12.86 -34.99 15.59
C LYS A 299 12.04 -35.93 14.71
N ALA A 300 10.80 -36.22 15.10
CA ALA A 300 9.88 -37.07 14.32
C ALA A 300 9.56 -36.42 12.97
N ILE A 301 9.19 -35.14 12.97
CA ILE A 301 8.98 -34.35 11.75
C ILE A 301 10.26 -34.33 10.91
N GLY A 302 11.43 -34.15 11.52
CA GLY A 302 12.72 -34.14 10.84
C GLY A 302 13.05 -35.42 10.08
N THR A 303 12.67 -36.58 10.61
CA THR A 303 12.80 -37.86 9.89
C THR A 303 11.99 -37.84 8.60
N HIS A 304 10.70 -37.50 8.68
CA HIS A 304 9.83 -37.46 7.50
C HIS A 304 10.27 -36.42 6.46
N VAL A 305 10.74 -35.25 6.92
CA VAL A 305 11.29 -34.22 6.02
C VAL A 305 12.51 -34.74 5.26
N ASN A 306 13.43 -35.45 5.93
CA ASN A 306 14.59 -36.04 5.27
C ASN A 306 14.18 -37.09 4.24
N ASP A 307 13.12 -37.86 4.49
CA ASP A 307 12.63 -38.86 3.54
C ASP A 307 12.03 -38.19 2.28
N ILE A 308 11.29 -37.08 2.42
CA ILE A 308 10.85 -36.26 1.29
C ILE A 308 12.04 -35.74 0.48
N LEU A 309 13.08 -35.21 1.14
CA LEU A 309 14.25 -34.66 0.47
C LEU A 309 15.06 -35.74 -0.25
N LYS A 310 15.18 -36.95 0.31
CA LYS A 310 15.84 -38.09 -0.36
C LYS A 310 15.13 -38.47 -1.65
N ALA A 311 13.79 -38.43 -1.66
CA ALA A 311 12.98 -38.71 -2.85
C ALA A 311 13.10 -37.63 -3.95
N ARG A 312 13.76 -36.49 -3.67
CA ARG A 312 13.89 -35.35 -4.59
C ARG A 312 15.38 -35.02 -4.82
N PRO A 313 16.04 -35.60 -5.84
CA PRO A 313 17.49 -35.50 -6.03
C PRO A 313 18.06 -34.07 -6.03
N HIS A 314 17.33 -33.10 -6.58
CA HIS A 314 17.73 -31.70 -6.62
C HIS A 314 17.69 -30.97 -5.26
N LEU A 315 17.12 -31.59 -4.22
CA LEU A 315 16.99 -31.04 -2.87
C LEU A 315 17.79 -31.81 -1.81
N GLN A 316 18.57 -32.82 -2.21
CA GLN A 316 19.35 -33.64 -1.26
C GLN A 316 20.43 -32.86 -0.50
N SER A 317 20.87 -31.71 -1.02
CA SER A 317 21.85 -30.83 -0.37
C SER A 317 21.24 -29.90 0.68
N VAL A 318 19.91 -29.87 0.82
CA VAL A 318 19.22 -28.98 1.77
C VAL A 318 19.50 -29.42 3.21
N LYS A 319 20.06 -28.52 4.02
CA LYS A 319 20.35 -28.79 5.43
C LYS A 319 19.06 -28.80 6.26
N VAL A 320 18.78 -29.90 6.96
CA VAL A 320 17.69 -30.01 7.93
C VAL A 320 18.25 -29.91 9.36
N THR A 321 17.63 -29.11 10.22
CA THR A 321 17.95 -29.04 11.65
C THR A 321 16.68 -29.14 12.48
N ALA A 322 16.69 -29.96 13.53
CA ALA A 322 15.59 -30.14 14.47
C ALA A 322 15.97 -29.64 15.88
N HIS A 323 15.06 -28.92 16.53
CA HIS A 323 15.24 -28.30 17.85
C HIS A 323 14.01 -28.55 18.73
N GLU A 324 14.03 -29.61 19.53
CA GLU A 324 12.92 -30.00 20.42
C GLU A 324 12.74 -29.02 21.58
N GLU A 325 13.83 -28.36 21.99
CA GLU A 325 13.89 -27.41 23.09
C GLU A 325 13.32 -26.02 22.75
N LYS A 326 13.10 -25.74 21.45
CA LYS A 326 12.62 -24.42 20.99
C LYS A 326 11.13 -24.49 20.69
N SER A 327 10.40 -23.48 21.12
CA SER A 327 9.00 -23.29 20.71
C SER A 327 8.88 -23.19 19.19
N ALA A 328 7.75 -23.68 18.69
CA ALA A 328 7.36 -23.53 17.29
C ALA A 328 7.37 -22.04 16.89
N TYR A 329 7.52 -21.79 15.59
CA TYR A 329 7.45 -20.45 15.05
C TYR A 329 6.02 -19.92 15.10
N THR A 330 5.90 -18.61 15.14
CA THR A 330 4.63 -17.90 15.03
C THR A 330 4.58 -17.19 13.68
N GLY A 331 3.42 -17.12 13.03
CA GLY A 331 3.28 -16.38 11.78
C GLY A 331 1.86 -16.28 11.23
N ARG A 332 1.64 -15.35 10.31
CA ARG A 332 0.34 -15.10 9.70
C ARG A 332 0.03 -16.15 8.61
N PRO A 333 -1.11 -16.86 8.68
CA PRO A 333 -1.48 -17.82 7.65
C PRO A 333 -1.80 -17.15 6.31
N THR A 334 -1.41 -17.81 5.21
CA THR A 334 -1.72 -17.40 3.83
C THR A 334 -1.58 -18.59 2.87
N SER A 335 -1.88 -18.40 1.58
CA SER A 335 -1.59 -19.34 0.50
C SER A 335 -0.76 -18.67 -0.59
N LEU A 336 0.12 -19.43 -1.27
CA LEU A 336 0.87 -18.94 -2.44
C LEU A 336 0.06 -19.01 -3.75
N ASP A 337 -1.09 -19.67 -3.74
CA ASP A 337 -2.00 -19.81 -4.88
C ASP A 337 -3.43 -19.32 -4.54
N LYS A 338 -4.25 -19.15 -5.58
CA LYS A 338 -5.64 -18.67 -5.46
C LYS A 338 -6.59 -19.75 -4.94
N GLU A 339 -6.26 -21.03 -5.15
CA GLU A 339 -7.08 -22.16 -4.72
C GLU A 339 -6.89 -22.54 -3.25
N GLY A 340 -5.93 -21.94 -2.54
CA GLY A 340 -5.62 -22.28 -1.14
C GLY A 340 -4.91 -23.62 -0.97
N LYS A 341 -4.24 -24.15 -2.00
CA LYS A 341 -3.60 -25.48 -1.97
C LYS A 341 -2.21 -25.44 -1.36
N VAL A 342 -1.44 -24.39 -1.61
CA VAL A 342 -0.09 -24.20 -1.06
C VAL A 342 -0.15 -23.27 0.16
N ASN A 343 -0.56 -23.84 1.29
CA ASN A 343 -0.71 -23.13 2.55
C ASN A 343 0.63 -22.89 3.23
N VAL A 344 0.90 -21.64 3.58
CA VAL A 344 2.14 -21.21 4.24
C VAL A 344 1.85 -20.22 5.38
N GLY A 345 2.88 -19.88 6.14
CA GLY A 345 2.86 -18.80 7.12
C GLY A 345 3.93 -17.75 6.82
N LEU A 346 3.56 -16.48 6.91
CA LEU A 346 4.51 -15.37 6.93
C LEU A 346 5.03 -15.21 8.35
N ARG A 347 6.35 -15.34 8.51
CA ARG A 347 6.94 -15.42 9.85
C ARG A 347 6.76 -14.12 10.63
N TYR A 348 6.18 -14.25 11.83
CA TYR A 348 6.19 -13.23 12.87
C TYR A 348 7.57 -13.17 13.52
N THR A 349 8.09 -11.96 13.71
CA THR A 349 9.31 -11.73 14.46
C THR A 349 9.19 -10.44 15.25
N GLU A 350 9.49 -10.50 16.55
CA GLU A 350 9.74 -9.29 17.32
C GLU A 350 10.97 -8.56 16.75
N GLN A 351 10.92 -7.24 16.67
CA GLN A 351 11.96 -6.39 16.08
C GLN A 351 12.28 -5.24 17.02
N GLU A 352 13.57 -5.08 17.30
CA GLU A 352 14.11 -3.83 17.85
C GLU A 352 14.43 -2.90 16.68
N LEU A 353 13.75 -1.75 16.60
CA LEU A 353 13.90 -0.81 15.49
C LEU A 353 15.29 -0.16 15.47
N THR A 354 16.02 -0.12 16.60
CA THR A 354 17.42 0.33 16.59
C THR A 354 18.41 -0.77 16.18
N GLU A 355 17.98 -2.03 16.02
CA GLU A 355 18.79 -3.11 15.43
C GLU A 355 18.38 -3.45 13.99
N ASN A 356 17.08 -3.34 13.69
CA ASN A 356 16.52 -3.49 12.35
C ASN A 356 15.66 -2.28 11.95
N PRO A 357 16.28 -1.16 11.55
CA PRO A 357 15.58 0.10 11.31
C PRO A 357 14.47 0.01 10.26
N PHE A 358 14.67 -0.77 9.19
CA PHE A 358 13.66 -0.91 8.15
C PHE A 358 12.37 -1.61 8.59
N ALA A 359 12.35 -2.27 9.75
CA ALA A 359 11.10 -2.76 10.33
C ALA A 359 10.12 -1.62 10.70
N VAL A 360 10.57 -0.35 10.69
CA VAL A 360 9.70 0.84 10.85
C VAL A 360 8.53 0.87 9.87
N ILE A 361 8.65 0.24 8.70
CA ILE A 361 7.55 0.15 7.73
C ILE A 361 6.30 -0.52 8.32
N ARG A 362 6.49 -1.49 9.23
CA ARG A 362 5.39 -2.16 9.95
C ARG A 362 4.62 -1.17 10.83
N LEU A 363 5.34 -0.27 11.48
CA LEU A 363 4.75 0.80 12.29
C LEU A 363 4.01 1.78 11.38
N ALA A 364 4.69 2.30 10.36
CA ALA A 364 4.13 3.33 9.46
C ALA A 364 2.90 2.86 8.67
N ASP A 365 2.89 1.63 8.14
CA ASP A 365 1.73 1.03 7.44
C ASP A 365 0.49 1.00 8.33
N ASN A 366 0.65 0.58 9.59
CA ASN A 366 -0.46 0.48 10.54
C ASN A 366 -0.89 1.82 11.15
N LEU A 367 -0.16 2.93 10.90
CA LEU A 367 -0.57 4.28 11.30
C LEU A 367 -1.45 4.97 10.26
N ASP A 368 -1.49 4.50 9.01
CA ASP A 368 -2.41 5.04 8.00
C ASP A 368 -3.84 4.55 8.28
N MET A 369 -4.50 5.12 9.29
CA MET A 369 -5.83 4.70 9.74
C MET A 369 -6.79 5.86 10.00
N ALA A 370 -6.38 7.11 9.73
CA ALA A 370 -7.26 8.27 9.87
C ALA A 370 -8.22 8.42 8.68
N ALA A 371 -9.33 9.14 8.90
CA ALA A 371 -10.40 9.31 7.92
C ALA A 371 -9.98 10.02 6.62
N ASP A 372 -8.83 10.70 6.60
CA ASP A 372 -8.23 11.26 5.38
C ASP A 372 -7.71 10.19 4.40
N ARG A 373 -7.58 8.94 4.85
CA ARG A 373 -7.33 7.76 4.03
C ARG A 373 -8.53 7.40 3.13
N LEU A 374 -9.73 7.85 3.47
CA LEU A 374 -10.95 7.57 2.69
C LEU A 374 -10.98 8.44 1.42
N SER A 375 -11.31 7.80 0.29
CA SER A 375 -11.42 8.51 -0.97
C SER A 375 -12.58 9.53 -0.93
N PRO A 376 -12.60 10.56 -1.81
CA PRO A 376 -13.77 11.43 -1.94
C PRO A 376 -15.07 10.65 -2.18
N LEU A 377 -15.01 9.55 -2.95
CA LEU A 377 -16.14 8.68 -3.22
C LEU A 377 -16.65 7.99 -1.95
N GLN A 378 -15.73 7.48 -1.12
CA GLN A 378 -16.04 6.84 0.16
C GLN A 378 -16.54 7.81 1.24
N ARG A 379 -16.22 9.11 1.09
CA ARG A 379 -16.76 10.17 1.95
C ARG A 379 -18.12 10.70 1.49
N SER A 380 -18.63 10.23 0.36
CA SER A 380 -19.94 10.67 -0.16
C SER A 380 -21.09 10.21 0.75
N PRO A 381 -22.19 11.00 0.83
CA PRO A 381 -23.40 10.58 1.55
C PRO A 381 -23.96 9.23 1.06
N ALA A 382 -23.92 8.97 -0.25
CA ALA A 382 -24.39 7.73 -0.84
C ALA A 382 -23.56 6.52 -0.40
N PHE A 383 -22.23 6.61 -0.41
CA PHE A 383 -21.37 5.52 0.09
C PHE A 383 -21.66 5.22 1.56
N ARG A 384 -21.76 6.26 2.40
CA ARG A 384 -22.10 6.11 3.82
C ARG A 384 -23.44 5.41 3.99
N ALA A 385 -24.47 5.79 3.23
CA ALA A 385 -25.76 5.13 3.29
C ALA A 385 -25.68 3.66 2.90
N ILE A 386 -24.97 3.32 1.81
CA ILE A 386 -24.72 1.93 1.41
C ILE A 386 -24.07 1.16 2.57
N TYR A 387 -22.96 1.70 3.09
CA TYR A 387 -22.20 1.11 4.18
C TYR A 387 -23.06 0.87 5.44
N TRP A 388 -23.80 1.88 5.90
CA TRP A 388 -24.60 1.76 7.12
C TRP A 388 -25.80 0.83 6.97
N THR A 389 -26.36 0.74 5.76
CA THR A 389 -27.51 -0.12 5.47
C THR A 389 -27.12 -1.59 5.36
N LEU A 390 -25.96 -1.86 4.73
CA LEU A 390 -25.39 -3.20 4.61
C LEU A 390 -24.72 -3.67 5.91
N GLY A 391 -24.30 -2.75 6.78
CA GLY A 391 -23.71 -3.09 8.08
C GLY A 391 -24.70 -3.59 9.12
N ASP A 392 -24.18 -4.23 10.18
CA ASP A 392 -24.91 -5.07 11.17
C ASP A 392 -25.98 -4.35 12.03
N ARG A 393 -26.31 -3.10 11.72
CA ARG A 393 -27.19 -2.23 12.52
C ARG A 393 -28.60 -2.10 11.93
N GLY A 394 -28.76 -2.36 10.64
CA GLY A 394 -30.04 -2.31 9.93
C GLY A 394 -30.73 -3.67 9.82
N LEU A 395 -32.01 -3.66 9.41
CA LEU A 395 -32.73 -4.89 9.06
C LEU A 395 -32.00 -5.66 7.94
N ILE A 396 -31.56 -4.96 6.90
CA ILE A 396 -30.82 -5.55 5.77
C ILE A 396 -29.50 -6.19 6.23
N GLY A 397 -28.68 -5.48 7.02
CA GLY A 397 -27.44 -6.05 7.56
C GLY A 397 -27.66 -7.29 8.44
N ARG A 398 -28.71 -7.29 9.29
CA ARG A 398 -29.07 -8.49 10.07
C ARG A 398 -29.48 -9.66 9.17
N THR A 399 -30.31 -9.41 8.16
CA THR A 399 -30.69 -10.43 7.18
C THR A 399 -29.46 -10.97 6.42
N LEU A 400 -28.51 -10.11 6.06
CA LEU A 400 -27.25 -10.53 5.45
C LEU A 400 -26.42 -11.42 6.39
N ALA A 401 -26.35 -11.09 7.68
CA ALA A 401 -25.66 -11.90 8.68
C ALA A 401 -26.34 -13.27 8.88
N GLU A 402 -27.68 -13.31 8.93
CA GLU A 402 -28.45 -14.56 8.99
C GLU A 402 -28.17 -15.44 7.76
N LEU A 403 -28.24 -14.88 6.55
CA LEU A 403 -27.92 -15.61 5.31
C LEU A 403 -26.44 -16.04 5.23
N ALA A 404 -25.52 -15.31 5.86
CA ALA A 404 -24.10 -15.66 5.90
C ALA A 404 -23.78 -16.79 6.90
N SER A 405 -24.68 -17.06 7.84
CA SER A 405 -24.56 -18.16 8.80
C SER A 405 -24.97 -19.52 8.22
N LEU A 406 -25.64 -19.52 7.06
CA LEU A 406 -26.06 -20.73 6.36
C LEU A 406 -24.93 -21.29 5.46
N ASP A 407 -25.02 -22.59 5.16
CA ASP A 407 -24.28 -23.17 4.03
C ASP A 407 -24.67 -22.45 2.73
N ASP A 408 -23.68 -22.17 1.87
CA ASP A 408 -23.90 -21.41 0.63
C ASP A 408 -24.95 -22.02 -0.29
N ARG A 409 -25.15 -23.35 -0.24
CA ARG A 409 -26.13 -24.10 -1.04
C ARG A 409 -27.47 -24.28 -0.33
N ASN A 410 -27.65 -23.71 0.87
CA ASN A 410 -28.91 -23.78 1.58
C ASN A 410 -29.99 -23.03 0.80
N THR A 411 -31.06 -23.74 0.43
CA THR A 411 -32.23 -23.19 -0.27
C THR A 411 -33.51 -23.24 0.57
N THR A 412 -33.48 -23.94 1.71
CA THR A 412 -34.65 -24.24 2.54
C THR A 412 -34.97 -23.08 3.50
N ASP A 413 -33.95 -22.50 4.12
CA ASP A 413 -34.12 -21.47 5.15
C ASP A 413 -34.20 -20.04 4.55
N VAL A 414 -33.70 -19.88 3.32
CA VAL A 414 -33.67 -18.59 2.61
C VAL A 414 -35.05 -17.95 2.45
N PRO A 415 -36.12 -18.66 2.02
CA PRO A 415 -37.44 -18.06 1.84
C PRO A 415 -38.02 -17.49 3.14
N ASP A 416 -37.77 -18.12 4.29
CA ASP A 416 -38.27 -17.66 5.58
C ASP A 416 -37.52 -16.42 6.06
N ILE A 417 -36.19 -16.40 5.91
CA ILE A 417 -35.35 -15.22 6.20
C ILE A 417 -35.79 -14.01 5.35
N LEU A 418 -36.03 -14.21 4.05
CA LEU A 418 -36.48 -13.13 3.17
C LEU A 418 -37.91 -12.67 3.49
N ARG A 419 -38.82 -13.59 3.87
CA ARG A 419 -40.18 -13.23 4.30
C ARG A 419 -40.19 -12.42 5.60
N ASN A 420 -39.28 -12.72 6.52
CA ASN A 420 -39.12 -11.94 7.75
C ASN A 420 -38.65 -10.51 7.45
N LEU A 421 -37.71 -10.34 6.51
CA LEU A 421 -37.30 -9.02 6.03
C LEU A 421 -38.49 -8.25 5.43
N GLN A 422 -39.29 -8.88 4.57
CA GLN A 422 -40.48 -8.26 3.96
C GLN A 422 -41.51 -7.83 5.01
N SER A 423 -41.78 -8.70 5.99
CA SER A 423 -42.71 -8.42 7.08
C SER A 423 -42.23 -7.27 7.97
N ALA A 424 -40.93 -7.23 8.28
CA ALA A 424 -40.32 -6.15 9.04
C ALA A 424 -40.34 -4.81 8.27
N ALA A 425 -40.14 -4.83 6.94
CA ALA A 425 -40.24 -3.65 6.10
C ALA A 425 -41.67 -3.06 6.12
N ALA A 426 -42.69 -3.92 6.07
CA ALA A 426 -44.10 -3.51 6.13
C ALA A 426 -44.51 -2.91 7.49
N GLY A 427 -43.95 -3.42 8.59
CA GLY A 427 -44.27 -3.00 9.96
C GLY A 427 -43.43 -1.86 10.55
N SER A 428 -42.34 -1.45 9.89
CA SER A 428 -41.42 -0.45 10.47
C SER A 428 -41.96 0.98 10.39
N GLY A 429 -42.12 1.63 11.55
CA GLY A 429 -42.39 3.07 11.68
C GLY A 429 -41.12 3.95 11.61
N SER A 430 -40.05 3.47 10.98
CA SER A 430 -38.75 4.17 10.95
C SER A 430 -38.65 5.22 9.84
N ILE A 431 -37.71 6.15 10.01
CA ILE A 431 -37.38 7.32 9.16
C ILE A 431 -37.60 7.03 7.66
N GLU A 432 -38.39 7.89 6.99
CA GLU A 432 -38.93 7.77 5.62
C GLU A 432 -37.93 7.25 4.57
N ALA A 433 -36.66 7.70 4.61
CA ALA A 433 -35.63 7.32 3.64
C ALA A 433 -35.18 5.85 3.73
N ASN A 434 -35.28 5.21 4.91
CA ASN A 434 -34.98 3.79 5.05
C ASN A 434 -36.14 2.90 4.58
N ARG A 435 -37.38 3.42 4.66
CA ARG A 435 -38.58 2.66 4.31
C ARG A 435 -38.70 2.43 2.80
N SER A 436 -38.39 3.43 1.97
CA SER A 436 -38.38 3.28 0.52
C SER A 436 -37.34 2.27 0.06
N THR A 437 -36.12 2.34 0.60
CA THR A 437 -35.05 1.37 0.28
C THR A 437 -35.41 -0.04 0.73
N LEU A 438 -35.95 -0.21 1.93
CA LEU A 438 -36.42 -1.52 2.40
C LEU A 438 -37.56 -2.07 1.54
N SER A 439 -38.51 -1.23 1.11
CA SER A 439 -39.63 -1.64 0.25
C SER A 439 -39.17 -2.03 -1.15
N ASP A 440 -38.27 -1.26 -1.76
CA ASP A 440 -37.69 -1.56 -3.09
C ASP A 440 -36.93 -2.88 -3.07
N VAL A 441 -36.09 -3.07 -2.05
CA VAL A 441 -35.30 -4.29 -1.85
C VAL A 441 -36.22 -5.49 -1.64
N ALA A 442 -37.20 -5.37 -0.73
CA ALA A 442 -38.19 -6.41 -0.45
C ALA A 442 -38.99 -6.81 -1.70
N GLY A 443 -39.37 -5.83 -2.54
CA GLY A 443 -40.07 -6.06 -3.80
C GLY A 443 -39.20 -6.78 -4.84
N SER A 444 -37.93 -6.41 -4.95
CA SER A 444 -36.99 -7.04 -5.90
C SER A 444 -36.70 -8.52 -5.62
N LEU A 445 -36.96 -8.97 -4.39
CA LEU A 445 -36.74 -10.34 -3.93
C LEU A 445 -38.02 -11.18 -3.87
N ALA A 446 -39.19 -10.59 -4.11
CA ALA A 446 -40.49 -11.26 -3.92
C ALA A 446 -40.73 -12.43 -4.88
N ASP A 447 -40.14 -12.40 -6.08
CA ASP A 447 -40.33 -13.42 -7.12
C ASP A 447 -39.22 -14.48 -7.16
N ALA A 448 -38.21 -14.37 -6.29
CA ALA A 448 -37.03 -15.23 -6.34
C ALA A 448 -37.26 -16.57 -5.63
N ARG A 449 -37.96 -17.50 -6.30
CA ARG A 449 -38.17 -18.86 -5.79
C ARG A 449 -36.90 -19.70 -5.98
N GLN A 450 -36.53 -20.46 -4.94
CA GLN A 450 -35.39 -21.40 -4.91
C GLN A 450 -34.00 -20.75 -5.03
N LEU A 451 -33.78 -19.60 -4.39
CA LEU A 451 -32.43 -19.07 -4.24
C LEU A 451 -31.63 -19.88 -3.21
N ASP A 452 -30.38 -20.16 -3.54
CA ASP A 452 -29.40 -20.54 -2.53
C ASP A 452 -28.94 -19.32 -1.71
N ALA A 453 -28.37 -19.55 -0.54
CA ALA A 453 -27.96 -18.51 0.39
C ALA A 453 -26.94 -17.54 -0.25
N ALA A 454 -26.01 -18.05 -1.05
CA ALA A 454 -25.02 -17.21 -1.74
C ALA A 454 -25.67 -16.24 -2.73
N THR A 455 -26.62 -16.70 -3.54
CA THR A 455 -27.35 -15.90 -4.52
C THR A 455 -28.26 -14.90 -3.83
N ALA A 456 -28.96 -15.31 -2.77
CA ALA A 456 -29.80 -14.42 -1.98
C ALA A 456 -29.00 -13.25 -1.37
N ARG A 457 -27.80 -13.51 -0.82
CA ARG A 457 -26.91 -12.45 -0.32
C ARG A 457 -26.51 -11.47 -1.42
N GLN A 458 -26.11 -11.99 -2.59
CA GLN A 458 -25.70 -11.14 -3.70
C GLN A 458 -26.85 -10.25 -4.21
N LEU A 459 -28.06 -10.80 -4.33
CA LEU A 459 -29.23 -10.03 -4.77
C LEU A 459 -29.62 -8.97 -3.74
N LEU A 460 -29.60 -9.31 -2.45
CA LEU A 460 -29.89 -8.36 -1.38
C LEU A 460 -28.90 -7.19 -1.36
N VAL A 461 -27.59 -7.46 -1.52
CA VAL A 461 -26.58 -6.40 -1.65
C VAL A 461 -26.85 -5.54 -2.88
N LYS A 462 -27.07 -6.15 -4.05
CA LYS A 462 -27.29 -5.42 -5.30
C LYS A 462 -28.52 -4.51 -5.24
N ALA A 463 -29.64 -5.05 -4.78
CA ALA A 463 -30.89 -4.30 -4.64
C ALA A 463 -30.73 -3.11 -3.68
N THR A 464 -30.01 -3.30 -2.57
CA THR A 464 -29.76 -2.24 -1.59
C THR A 464 -28.93 -1.10 -2.20
N VAL A 465 -27.82 -1.46 -2.85
CA VAL A 465 -26.92 -0.49 -3.51
C VAL A 465 -27.67 0.28 -4.59
N ASP A 466 -28.39 -0.42 -5.48
CA ASP A 466 -29.13 0.22 -6.56
C ASP A 466 -30.26 1.13 -6.06
N SER A 467 -30.98 0.75 -5.00
CA SER A 467 -32.02 1.61 -4.43
C SER A 467 -31.43 2.90 -3.86
N ILE A 468 -30.32 2.80 -3.12
CA ILE A 468 -29.63 3.99 -2.57
C ILE A 468 -29.12 4.89 -3.69
N LEU A 469 -28.52 4.32 -4.73
CA LEU A 469 -28.01 5.07 -5.88
C LEU A 469 -29.10 5.70 -6.75
N ARG A 470 -30.36 5.23 -6.67
CA ARG A 470 -31.52 5.87 -7.31
C ARG A 470 -32.19 6.94 -6.43
N SER A 471 -31.92 6.94 -5.13
CA SER A 471 -32.53 7.88 -4.18
C SER A 471 -31.92 9.29 -4.26
N PRO A 472 -32.59 10.32 -3.68
CA PRO A 472 -32.08 11.68 -3.67
C PRO A 472 -30.69 11.85 -3.03
N ILE A 473 -30.26 10.93 -2.15
CA ILE A 473 -28.94 10.99 -1.50
C ILE A 473 -27.77 10.88 -2.49
N ALA A 474 -28.04 10.32 -3.68
CA ALA A 474 -27.07 10.14 -4.74
C ALA A 474 -27.20 11.20 -5.84
N GLN A 475 -28.12 12.18 -5.72
CA GLN A 475 -28.48 13.10 -6.79
C GLN A 475 -27.29 13.89 -7.37
N ASP A 476 -26.34 14.27 -6.52
CA ASP A 476 -25.19 15.10 -6.87
C ASP A 476 -24.01 14.30 -7.47
N LEU A 477 -24.14 12.99 -7.58
CA LEU A 477 -23.10 12.14 -8.17
C LEU A 477 -23.16 12.14 -9.69
N SER A 478 -21.99 12.25 -10.32
CA SER A 478 -21.83 12.02 -11.76
C SER A 478 -22.17 10.57 -12.12
N GLU A 479 -22.50 10.29 -13.39
CA GLU A 479 -22.80 8.92 -13.82
C GLU A 479 -21.60 7.98 -13.65
N THR A 480 -20.38 8.50 -13.84
CA THR A 480 -19.14 7.76 -13.56
C THR A 480 -19.01 7.44 -12.08
N ASP A 481 -19.21 8.40 -11.17
CA ASP A 481 -19.13 8.15 -9.73
C ASP A 481 -20.23 7.18 -9.25
N ARG A 482 -21.43 7.22 -9.86
CA ARG A 482 -22.50 6.25 -9.58
C ARG A 482 -22.12 4.84 -10.03
N SER A 483 -21.52 4.71 -11.21
CA SER A 483 -21.01 3.42 -11.69
C SER A 483 -19.92 2.87 -10.77
N ASP A 484 -18.95 3.70 -10.39
CA ASP A 484 -17.86 3.32 -9.49
C ASP A 484 -18.40 2.91 -8.11
N LEU A 485 -19.36 3.66 -7.56
CA LEU A 485 -20.01 3.31 -6.29
C LEU A 485 -20.82 2.03 -6.37
N ARG A 486 -21.45 1.75 -7.50
CA ARG A 486 -22.18 0.49 -7.70
C ARG A 486 -21.23 -0.69 -7.64
N ASP A 487 -20.11 -0.60 -8.37
CA ASP A 487 -19.09 -1.65 -8.41
C ASP A 487 -18.42 -1.88 -7.05
N VAL A 488 -18.15 -0.79 -6.31
CA VAL A 488 -17.64 -0.86 -4.94
C VAL A 488 -18.68 -1.44 -3.99
N GLY A 489 -19.92 -0.94 -4.05
CA GLY A 489 -21.02 -1.37 -3.19
C GLY A 489 -21.32 -2.85 -3.30
N TYR A 490 -21.27 -3.41 -4.52
CA TYR A 490 -21.48 -4.84 -4.77
C TYR A 490 -20.40 -5.75 -4.16
N ARG A 491 -19.26 -5.18 -3.79
CA ARG A 491 -18.13 -5.93 -3.20
C ARG A 491 -18.03 -5.75 -1.68
N ILE A 492 -18.91 -4.97 -1.06
CA ILE A 492 -18.94 -4.77 0.39
C ILE A 492 -19.26 -6.10 1.10
N ASN A 493 -18.50 -6.39 2.16
CA ASN A 493 -18.65 -7.55 3.04
C ASN A 493 -18.33 -7.20 4.51
N GLY A 494 -18.38 -8.18 5.42
CA GLY A 494 -18.11 -7.95 6.84
C GLY A 494 -16.74 -7.32 7.12
N GLU A 495 -15.65 -7.80 6.49
CA GLU A 495 -14.30 -7.25 6.67
C GLU A 495 -14.24 -5.78 6.28
N SER A 496 -14.92 -5.42 5.19
CA SER A 496 -14.98 -4.04 4.73
C SER A 496 -15.66 -3.08 5.65
N ILE A 497 -16.72 -3.57 6.30
CA ILE A 497 -17.47 -2.77 7.25
C ILE A 497 -16.57 -2.38 8.42
N HIS A 498 -15.83 -3.37 8.94
CA HIS A 498 -14.86 -3.16 10.01
C HIS A 498 -13.75 -2.19 9.59
N HIS A 499 -13.23 -2.33 8.37
CA HIS A 499 -12.18 -1.48 7.86
C HIS A 499 -12.60 -0.02 7.70
N PHE A 500 -13.72 0.24 7.01
CA PHE A 500 -14.20 1.59 6.77
C PHE A 500 -14.63 2.27 8.07
N GLY A 501 -15.47 1.62 8.89
CA GLY A 501 -15.94 2.25 10.13
C GLY A 501 -14.81 2.51 11.13
N GLY A 502 -13.83 1.61 11.21
CA GLY A 502 -12.65 1.82 12.03
C GLY A 502 -11.81 3.03 11.58
N VAL A 503 -11.75 3.29 10.27
CA VAL A 503 -11.08 4.48 9.72
C VAL A 503 -11.93 5.74 9.88
N GLU A 504 -13.23 5.66 9.65
CA GLU A 504 -14.17 6.80 9.74
C GLU A 504 -14.22 7.41 11.15
N ALA A 505 -14.04 6.58 12.18
CA ALA A 505 -14.05 7.02 13.57
C ALA A 505 -12.79 7.81 13.98
N ILE A 506 -11.69 7.71 13.22
CA ILE A 506 -10.39 8.27 13.56
C ILE A 506 -10.18 9.59 12.82
N GLU A 507 -9.99 10.67 13.57
CA GLU A 507 -9.83 12.02 13.02
C GLU A 507 -8.36 12.34 12.73
N ASN A 508 -7.45 11.91 13.60
CA ASN A 508 -6.02 12.21 13.46
C ASN A 508 -5.14 11.19 14.18
N ILE A 509 -3.91 11.01 13.67
CA ILE A 509 -2.84 10.21 14.27
C ILE A 509 -1.61 11.09 14.47
N ASP A 510 -1.15 11.17 15.72
CA ASP A 510 0.10 11.84 16.10
C ASP A 510 1.10 10.86 16.71
N VAL A 511 2.39 11.10 16.46
CA VAL A 511 3.49 10.24 16.91
C VAL A 511 4.37 11.05 17.85
N LYS A 512 4.38 10.66 19.12
CA LYS A 512 5.23 11.23 20.16
C LYS A 512 6.14 10.16 20.74
N ARG A 513 7.22 10.57 21.39
CA ARG A 513 8.13 9.61 22.02
C ARG A 513 7.38 8.78 23.06
N GLY A 514 7.44 7.46 22.88
CA GLY A 514 6.76 6.46 23.70
C GLY A 514 5.26 6.30 23.43
N LYS A 515 4.64 7.14 22.59
CA LYS A 515 3.17 7.18 22.43
C LYS A 515 2.71 7.44 21.01
N ILE A 516 1.73 6.66 20.55
CA ILE A 516 0.93 6.92 19.37
C ILE A 516 -0.42 7.45 19.84
N ILE A 517 -0.74 8.69 19.50
CA ILE A 517 -1.98 9.35 19.93
C ILE A 517 -3.00 9.23 18.80
N VAL A 518 -4.07 8.49 19.05
CA VAL A 518 -5.21 8.32 18.14
C VAL A 518 -6.34 9.23 18.60
N THR A 519 -6.64 10.27 17.82
CA THR A 519 -7.77 11.16 18.08
C THR A 519 -9.02 10.60 17.39
N VAL A 520 -10.10 10.40 18.14
CA VAL A 520 -11.34 9.82 17.63
C VAL A 520 -12.53 10.76 17.78
N ASN A 521 -13.48 10.66 16.85
CA ASN A 521 -14.80 11.25 16.97
C ASN A 521 -15.60 10.45 18.02
N VAL A 522 -15.70 10.96 19.24
CA VAL A 522 -16.26 10.20 20.38
C VAL A 522 -17.70 9.69 20.13
N PRO A 523 -18.65 10.50 19.63
CA PRO A 523 -20.00 10.02 19.35
C PRO A 523 -20.03 8.88 18.33
N LEU A 524 -19.31 9.03 17.21
CA LEU A 524 -19.26 8.03 16.16
C LEU A 524 -18.52 6.76 16.62
N TYR A 525 -17.38 6.91 17.30
CA TYR A 525 -16.60 5.81 17.86
C TYR A 525 -17.43 4.98 18.85
N ARG A 526 -18.14 5.65 19.79
CA ARG A 526 -19.02 4.97 20.74
C ARG A 526 -20.11 4.21 20.01
N LYS A 527 -20.79 4.88 19.07
CA LYS A 527 -21.82 4.27 18.24
C LYS A 527 -21.26 3.02 17.58
N LEU A 528 -20.17 3.13 16.81
CA LEU A 528 -19.52 2.04 16.07
C LEU A 528 -19.08 0.83 16.94
N ASN A 529 -18.92 1.03 18.24
CA ASN A 529 -18.49 -0.02 19.18
C ASN A 529 -19.62 -0.59 20.07
N GLU A 530 -20.88 -0.19 19.87
CA GLU A 530 -22.05 -0.77 20.57
C GLU A 530 -22.19 -2.29 20.32
N LEU A 531 -21.94 -2.72 19.08
CA LEU A 531 -21.86 -4.11 18.70
C LEU A 531 -20.40 -4.50 18.60
N LYS A 532 -20.04 -5.57 19.31
CA LYS A 532 -18.69 -6.13 19.31
C LYS A 532 -18.69 -7.40 18.46
N GLY A 533 -17.65 -7.56 17.65
CA GLY A 533 -17.42 -8.81 16.94
C GLY A 533 -17.05 -9.96 17.90
N PRO A 534 -16.87 -11.19 17.39
CA PRO A 534 -16.54 -12.37 18.20
C PRO A 534 -15.28 -12.22 19.08
N VAL A 535 -14.36 -11.35 18.69
CA VAL A 535 -13.11 -11.05 19.42
C VAL A 535 -13.25 -9.91 20.44
N GLY A 536 -14.47 -9.42 20.68
CA GLY A 536 -14.74 -8.34 21.64
C GLY A 536 -14.34 -6.93 21.17
N VAL A 537 -13.91 -6.80 19.91
CA VAL A 537 -13.51 -5.54 19.26
C VAL A 537 -14.69 -5.02 18.46
N GLY A 538 -15.07 -3.76 18.66
CA GLY A 538 -16.10 -3.12 17.86
C GLY A 538 -15.53 -2.54 16.56
N ILE A 539 -16.42 -2.14 15.64
CA ILE A 539 -16.03 -1.62 14.32
C ILE A 539 -15.11 -0.40 14.45
N GLY A 540 -15.43 0.54 15.36
CA GLY A 540 -14.67 1.78 15.53
C GLY A 540 -13.28 1.54 16.12
N GLU A 541 -13.10 0.48 16.92
CA GLU A 541 -11.82 0.11 17.53
C GLU A 541 -10.94 -0.74 16.60
N TYR A 542 -11.50 -1.29 15.52
CA TYR A 542 -10.84 -2.29 14.68
C TYR A 542 -9.44 -1.89 14.19
N GLN A 543 -9.27 -0.67 13.63
CA GLN A 543 -7.94 -0.24 13.17
C GLN A 543 -6.96 0.03 14.31
N ILE A 544 -7.45 0.57 15.43
CA ILE A 544 -6.63 0.83 16.63
C ILE A 544 -6.10 -0.49 17.17
N GLU A 545 -6.94 -1.52 17.22
CA GLU A 545 -6.54 -2.84 17.68
C GLU A 545 -5.54 -3.51 16.74
N ARG A 546 -5.72 -3.38 15.41
CA ARG A 546 -4.72 -3.83 14.44
C ARG A 546 -3.37 -3.14 14.63
N ALA A 547 -3.38 -1.83 14.88
CA ALA A 547 -2.17 -1.08 15.19
C ALA A 547 -1.51 -1.56 16.50
N ARG A 548 -2.28 -1.82 17.56
CA ARG A 548 -1.76 -2.41 18.82
C ARG A 548 -1.13 -3.78 18.59
N GLN A 549 -1.77 -4.65 17.82
CA GLN A 549 -1.23 -5.98 17.48
C GLN A 549 0.09 -5.84 16.70
N ALA A 550 0.14 -4.97 15.70
CA ALA A 550 1.36 -4.69 14.96
C ALA A 550 2.48 -4.13 15.87
N PHE A 551 2.15 -3.28 16.85
CA PHE A 551 3.17 -2.67 17.71
C PHE A 551 3.61 -3.59 18.85
N SER A 552 2.84 -4.64 19.16
CA SER A 552 3.25 -5.64 20.16
C SER A 552 4.56 -6.34 19.79
N SER A 553 4.90 -6.37 18.50
CA SER A 553 6.14 -6.96 17.97
C SER A 553 7.30 -5.97 17.87
N LEU A 554 7.09 -4.67 18.11
CA LEU A 554 8.08 -3.63 17.83
C LEU A 554 8.55 -2.94 19.11
N THR A 555 9.86 -2.92 19.33
CA THR A 555 10.49 -2.13 20.38
C THR A 555 11.39 -1.06 19.78
N ILE A 556 11.54 0.03 20.53
CA ILE A 556 12.50 1.10 20.27
C ILE A 556 13.26 1.30 21.58
N ASP A 557 14.56 0.99 21.57
CA ASP A 557 15.42 0.97 22.76
C ASP A 557 14.81 0.14 23.90
N GLY A 558 14.31 -1.05 23.56
CA GLY A 558 13.70 -1.99 24.50
C GLY A 558 12.32 -1.59 25.03
N LYS A 559 11.72 -0.50 24.50
CA LYS A 559 10.38 -0.03 24.90
C LYS A 559 9.38 -0.12 23.75
N ARG A 560 8.17 -0.61 24.04
CA ARG A 560 7.06 -0.62 23.08
C ARG A 560 6.33 0.73 23.10
N PRO A 561 6.05 1.36 21.96
CA PRO A 561 5.17 2.52 21.90
C PRO A 561 3.75 2.17 22.39
N GLU A 562 3.17 3.03 23.23
CA GLU A 562 1.80 2.87 23.71
C GLU A 562 0.80 3.52 22.74
N VAL A 563 -0.26 2.81 22.35
CA VAL A 563 -1.36 3.40 21.55
C VAL A 563 -2.40 3.99 22.49
N VAL A 564 -2.43 5.32 22.58
CA VAL A 564 -3.33 6.08 23.44
C VAL A 564 -4.46 6.68 22.60
N MET A 565 -5.69 6.33 22.93
CA MET A 565 -6.88 6.93 22.32
C MET A 565 -7.30 8.17 23.12
N VAL A 566 -7.58 9.27 22.41
CA VAL A 566 -8.10 10.51 22.98
C VAL A 566 -9.34 10.95 22.20
N GLY A 567 -10.34 11.47 22.91
CA GLY A 567 -11.51 12.06 22.27
C GLY A 567 -11.22 13.47 21.77
N SER A 568 -11.72 13.84 20.61
CA SER A 568 -11.84 15.26 20.27
C SER A 568 -12.92 15.88 21.16
N ASN A 569 -12.54 16.84 22.00
CA ASN A 569 -13.51 17.68 22.70
C ASN A 569 -14.24 18.52 21.64
N THR A 570 -15.41 18.06 21.24
CA THR A 570 -16.41 18.89 20.56
C THR A 570 -17.12 19.74 21.63
N GLU A 571 -16.37 20.59 22.33
CA GLU A 571 -16.93 21.75 23.02
C GLU A 571 -16.71 22.95 22.11
N GLY A 572 -17.68 23.18 21.23
CA GLY A 572 -17.66 24.24 20.22
C GLY A 572 -18.64 23.99 19.09
N ALA A 573 -19.92 23.74 19.42
CA ALA A 573 -21.04 23.90 18.50
C ALA A 573 -22.05 24.85 19.16
#